data_AF-A0A8F7YCP0-F1
#
_entry.id   AF-A0A8F7YCP0-F1
#
_cell.length_a   1.000
_cell.length_b   1.000
_cell.length_c   1.000
_cell.angle_alpha   90.00
_cell.angle_beta   90.00
_cell.angle_gamma   90.00
#
_symmetry.space_group_name_H-M   'P 1'
#
loop_
_entity.id
_entity.type
_entity.pdbx_description
1 polymer ?
#
loop_
_entity_poly.entity_id
_entity_poly.type
_entity_poly.pdbx_seq_one_letter_code
_entity_poly.pdbx_strand_id
1 'polypeptide(L)'
;MPINRPNLTLDLSLLNVGPTSHRPQIISTNEHLKNNFNTLYNQMRQMPILQFKEAVDVPDYSEMRQCGFFAMRQGFQLANRDEDVFIHARRENAHCKGNFSGDKFHISVLKEQMPQAFNALSGLLFSENSPVDKWKVIDTELVDHQFRLGIGAQFTLYIKPDQENSQYSVFLLHKTRQFIEYLESRLAEKGIIPGQYPASDVHPENWKYLSYRNELRSGRDGDEMQLQALREEPFYRLMTL
;
A
#
# COMPACT_ATOMS: atom_id res chain seq x y z
N MET A 1 -18.24 14.15 71.49
CA MET A 1 -16.82 14.42 71.18
C MET A 1 -16.66 14.50 69.66
N PRO A 2 -16.15 15.61 69.10
CA PRO A 2 -16.04 15.78 67.65
C PRO A 2 -14.71 15.20 67.11
N ILE A 3 -14.77 14.61 65.91
CA ILE A 3 -13.65 13.97 65.21
C ILE A 3 -12.87 15.04 64.44
N ASN A 4 -11.58 15.17 64.73
CA ASN A 4 -10.63 16.07 64.05
C ASN A 4 -10.23 15.46 62.69
N ARG A 5 -10.45 16.19 61.57
CA ARG A 5 -9.92 15.81 60.24
C ARG A 5 -8.63 16.59 59.99
N PRO A 6 -7.54 15.95 59.51
CA PRO A 6 -6.33 16.66 59.13
C PRO A 6 -6.53 17.39 57.78
N ASN A 7 -6.15 18.66 57.74
CA ASN A 7 -6.06 19.44 56.50
C ASN A 7 -4.83 18.98 55.71
N LEU A 8 -5.05 18.34 54.57
CA LEU A 8 -4.01 18.09 53.56
C LEU A 8 -3.94 19.28 52.61
N THR A 9 -2.93 20.12 52.76
CA THR A 9 -2.55 21.12 51.75
C THR A 9 -1.62 20.46 50.74
N LEU A 10 -2.08 20.38 49.48
CA LEU A 10 -1.26 19.91 48.35
C LEU A 10 -0.24 20.99 47.97
N ASP A 11 1.05 20.67 48.07
CA ASP A 11 2.14 21.49 47.57
C ASP A 11 2.32 21.26 46.07
N LEU A 12 2.07 22.31 45.27
CA LEU A 12 2.14 22.29 43.80
C LEU A 12 3.49 22.82 43.26
N SER A 13 4.49 23.01 44.12
CA SER A 13 5.82 23.50 43.73
C SER A 13 6.60 22.57 42.77
N LEU A 14 6.10 21.34 42.55
CA LEU A 14 6.65 20.37 41.59
C LEU A 14 6.14 20.53 40.14
N LEU A 15 5.22 21.46 39.85
CA LEU A 15 4.76 21.76 38.48
C LEU A 15 5.67 22.73 37.72
N ASN A 16 6.95 22.77 38.07
CA ASN A 16 7.93 23.59 37.36
C ASN A 16 8.23 22.95 35.99
N VAL A 17 7.42 23.30 34.99
CA VAL A 17 7.65 22.97 33.59
C VAL A 17 8.92 23.69 33.16
N GLY A 18 10.04 22.95 33.20
CA GLY A 18 11.30 23.40 32.60
C GLY A 18 11.11 23.72 31.12
N PRO A 19 12.04 24.49 30.52
CA PRO A 19 11.93 24.89 29.12
C PRO A 19 11.75 23.65 28.27
N THR A 20 10.70 23.67 27.44
CA THR A 20 10.38 22.62 26.47
C THR A 20 11.65 22.24 25.74
N SER A 21 12.18 21.05 26.03
CA SER A 21 13.21 20.44 25.20
C SER A 21 12.68 20.46 23.77
N HIS A 22 13.37 21.15 22.86
CA HIS A 22 13.07 21.07 21.43
C HIS A 22 13.21 19.60 21.01
N ARG A 23 12.11 18.85 21.07
CA ARG A 23 12.02 17.58 20.36
C ARG A 23 12.13 17.96 18.88
N PRO A 24 13.11 17.43 18.13
CA PRO A 24 13.15 17.65 16.71
C PRO A 24 11.79 17.28 16.12
N GLN A 25 11.20 18.21 15.39
CA GLN A 25 9.89 18.04 14.78
C GLN A 25 9.99 16.85 13.83
N ILE A 26 9.30 15.74 14.14
CA ILE A 26 9.32 14.55 13.29
C ILE A 26 8.60 14.94 12.00
N ILE A 27 9.38 15.13 10.93
CA ILE A 27 8.85 15.48 9.60
C ILE A 27 8.02 14.28 9.11
N SER A 28 6.78 14.52 8.70
CA SER A 28 5.91 13.47 8.18
C SER A 28 6.47 12.90 6.87
N THR A 29 6.10 11.66 6.52
CA THR A 29 6.48 11.02 5.25
C THR A 29 6.20 11.92 4.05
N ASN A 30 4.99 12.52 3.99
CA ASN A 30 4.57 13.36 2.88
C ASN A 30 5.38 14.66 2.81
N GLU A 31 5.64 15.31 3.95
CA GLU A 31 6.45 16.53 4.01
C GLU A 31 7.92 16.27 3.62
N HIS A 32 8.48 15.12 4.03
CA HIS A 32 9.82 14.71 3.60
C HIS A 32 9.88 14.55 2.07
N LEU A 33 8.89 13.89 1.46
CA LEU A 33 8.83 13.73 0.00
C LEU A 33 8.71 15.07 -0.72
N LYS A 34 7.90 16.01 -0.21
CA LYS A 34 7.80 17.38 -0.79
C LYS A 34 9.13 18.11 -0.74
N ASN A 35 9.75 18.16 0.44
CA ASN A 35 10.99 18.90 0.66
C ASN A 35 12.17 18.36 -0.16
N ASN A 36 12.16 17.06 -0.49
CA ASN A 36 13.25 16.38 -1.19
C ASN A 36 12.88 15.92 -2.60
N PHE A 37 11.76 16.37 -3.15
CA PHE A 37 11.16 15.82 -4.37
C PHE A 37 12.15 15.74 -5.55
N ASN A 38 12.79 16.87 -5.89
CA ASN A 38 13.71 16.94 -7.03
C ASN A 38 14.94 16.06 -6.83
N THR A 39 15.46 15.99 -5.60
CA THR A 39 16.61 15.15 -5.25
C THR A 39 16.26 13.68 -5.42
N LEU A 40 15.13 13.24 -4.84
CA LEU A 40 14.65 11.86 -4.94
C LEU A 40 14.40 11.48 -6.40
N TYR A 41 13.70 12.33 -7.16
CA TYR A 41 13.40 12.11 -8.57
C TYR A 41 14.67 11.93 -9.41
N ASN A 42 15.64 12.84 -9.26
CA ASN A 42 16.90 12.77 -10.01
C ASN A 42 17.72 11.54 -9.64
N GLN A 43 17.74 11.15 -8.35
CA GLN A 43 18.45 9.97 -7.91
C GLN A 43 17.79 8.68 -8.42
N MET A 44 16.45 8.58 -8.40
CA MET A 44 15.71 7.43 -8.98
C MET A 44 16.07 7.22 -10.45
N ARG A 45 16.11 8.29 -11.25
CA ARG A 45 16.44 8.21 -12.69
C ARG A 45 17.86 7.72 -13.00
N GLN A 46 18.77 7.80 -12.03
CA GLN A 46 20.14 7.31 -12.17
C GLN A 46 20.30 5.85 -11.71
N MET A 47 19.27 5.26 -11.11
CA MET A 47 19.34 3.88 -10.61
C MET A 47 19.23 2.88 -11.76
N PRO A 48 19.95 1.74 -11.67
CA PRO A 48 19.86 0.70 -12.68
C PRO A 48 18.49 0.02 -12.67
N ILE A 49 18.15 -0.63 -13.78
CA ILE A 49 16.97 -1.50 -13.87
C ILE A 49 17.10 -2.61 -12.83
N LEU A 50 16.02 -2.85 -12.09
CA LEU A 50 15.97 -3.94 -11.11
C LEU A 50 15.36 -5.19 -11.72
N GLN A 51 15.83 -6.35 -11.27
CA GLN A 51 15.25 -7.64 -11.63
C GLN A 51 14.44 -8.18 -10.44
N PHE A 52 13.20 -8.56 -10.72
CA PHE A 52 12.34 -9.25 -9.77
C PHE A 52 12.41 -10.74 -10.04
N LYS A 53 13.07 -11.48 -9.15
CA LYS A 53 13.08 -12.94 -9.20
C LYS A 53 11.70 -13.43 -8.78
N GLU A 54 10.94 -13.92 -9.75
CA GLU A 54 9.62 -14.45 -9.49
C GLU A 54 9.69 -15.67 -8.60
N ALA A 55 8.75 -15.74 -7.67
CA ALA A 55 8.56 -16.93 -6.87
C ALA A 55 8.03 -18.07 -7.75
N VAL A 56 8.62 -19.24 -7.58
CA VAL A 56 8.12 -20.51 -8.11
C VAL A 56 7.29 -21.20 -7.04
N ASP A 57 6.42 -22.13 -7.43
CA ASP A 57 5.54 -22.85 -6.49
C ASP A 57 4.70 -21.89 -5.62
N VAL A 58 3.99 -21.01 -6.32
CA VAL A 58 3.03 -20.05 -5.76
C VAL A 58 1.62 -20.60 -5.95
N PRO A 59 0.70 -20.35 -5.00
CA PRO A 59 -0.67 -20.79 -5.15
C PRO A 59 -1.30 -20.16 -6.40
N ASP A 60 -2.15 -20.91 -7.08
CA ASP A 60 -3.07 -20.33 -8.04
C ASP A 60 -4.23 -19.60 -7.33
N TYR A 61 -5.08 -18.92 -8.10
CA TYR A 61 -6.21 -18.18 -7.53
C TYR A 61 -7.22 -19.08 -6.78
N SER A 62 -7.46 -20.30 -7.25
CA SER A 62 -8.38 -21.24 -6.57
C SER A 62 -7.79 -21.71 -5.25
N GLU A 63 -6.49 -21.99 -5.21
CA GLU A 63 -5.77 -22.36 -3.99
C GLU A 63 -5.72 -21.20 -2.99
N MET A 64 -5.55 -19.95 -3.46
CA MET A 64 -5.65 -18.77 -2.60
C MET A 64 -7.00 -18.68 -1.90
N ARG A 65 -8.10 -18.97 -2.60
CA ARG A 65 -9.44 -18.93 -2.00
C ARG A 65 -9.62 -19.98 -0.91
N GLN A 66 -8.90 -21.09 -1.01
CA GLN A 66 -8.96 -22.20 -0.06
C GLN A 66 -7.97 -22.06 1.11
N CYS A 67 -7.22 -20.96 1.21
CA CYS A 67 -6.22 -20.81 2.28
C CYS A 67 -6.82 -20.69 3.70
N GLY A 68 -8.12 -20.40 3.80
CA GLY A 68 -8.87 -20.37 5.06
C GLY A 68 -8.28 -19.39 6.08
N PHE A 69 -8.28 -19.78 7.35
CA PHE A 69 -7.86 -18.90 8.45
C PHE A 69 -6.37 -18.50 8.40
N PHE A 70 -5.51 -19.41 7.96
CA PHE A 70 -4.07 -19.22 7.92
C PHE A 70 -3.36 -20.21 6.99
N ALA A 71 -2.55 -19.70 6.07
CA ALA A 71 -1.54 -20.47 5.35
C ALA A 71 -0.25 -19.67 5.19
N MET A 72 0.87 -20.35 4.95
CA MET A 72 2.16 -19.71 4.65
C MET A 72 2.63 -20.08 3.24
N ARG A 73 2.99 -19.07 2.44
CA ARG A 73 3.58 -19.25 1.10
C ARG A 73 4.65 -18.20 0.86
N GLN A 74 5.87 -18.61 0.55
CA GLN A 74 6.99 -17.71 0.21
C GLN A 74 7.21 -16.58 1.24
N GLY A 75 7.02 -16.87 2.53
CA GLY A 75 7.15 -15.89 3.62
C GLY A 75 5.95 -14.95 3.81
N PHE A 76 4.86 -15.15 3.06
CA PHE A 76 3.58 -14.46 3.24
C PHE A 76 2.59 -15.32 4.02
N GLN A 77 2.02 -14.73 5.07
CA GLN A 77 0.83 -15.18 5.75
C GLN A 77 -0.38 -14.87 4.87
N LEU A 78 -1.13 -15.91 4.53
CA LEU A 78 -2.35 -15.86 3.74
C LEU A 78 -3.57 -16.08 4.64
N ALA A 79 -4.62 -15.30 4.41
CA ALA A 79 -5.89 -15.47 5.11
C ALA A 79 -7.06 -15.10 4.20
N ASN A 80 -8.02 -16.01 4.05
CA ASN A 80 -9.34 -15.77 3.51
C ASN A 80 -10.34 -15.94 4.67
N ARG A 81 -10.80 -14.82 5.23
CA ARG A 81 -11.69 -14.81 6.41
C ARG A 81 -13.04 -14.27 6.00
N ASP A 82 -14.10 -14.78 6.64
CA ASP A 82 -15.48 -14.33 6.41
C ASP A 82 -15.78 -12.89 6.89
N GLU A 83 -14.74 -12.11 7.26
CA GLU A 83 -14.84 -10.72 7.73
C GLU A 83 -15.00 -9.72 6.57
N ASP A 84 -14.40 -10.00 5.41
CA ASP A 84 -14.53 -9.19 4.20
C ASP A 84 -14.48 -10.05 2.93
N VAL A 85 -14.65 -9.42 1.76
CA VAL A 85 -14.66 -10.11 0.46
C VAL A 85 -13.26 -10.27 -0.14
N PHE A 86 -12.20 -10.23 0.69
CA PHE A 86 -10.82 -10.25 0.22
C PHE A 86 -10.00 -11.39 0.83
N ILE A 87 -9.10 -11.90 0.01
CA ILE A 87 -8.01 -12.78 0.42
C ILE A 87 -6.79 -11.89 0.68
N HIS A 88 -6.22 -11.97 1.87
CA HIS A 88 -5.13 -11.12 2.32
C HIS A 88 -3.81 -11.87 2.30
N ALA A 89 -2.75 -11.17 1.88
CA ALA A 89 -1.38 -11.65 1.97
C ALA A 89 -0.53 -10.61 2.70
N ARG A 90 0.22 -11.06 3.71
CA ARG A 90 1.13 -10.22 4.49
C ARG A 90 2.43 -10.94 4.74
N ARG A 91 3.56 -10.33 4.37
CA ARG A 91 4.90 -10.84 4.68
C ARG A 91 5.08 -10.94 6.19
N GLU A 92 5.47 -12.11 6.67
CA GLU A 92 5.75 -12.38 8.09
C GLU A 92 6.88 -11.48 8.59
N ASN A 93 8.01 -11.51 7.88
CA ASN A 93 9.15 -10.65 8.12
C ASN A 93 9.12 -9.46 7.16
N ALA A 94 8.32 -8.45 7.48
CA ALA A 94 8.16 -7.26 6.65
C ALA A 94 9.50 -6.58 6.35
N HIS A 95 9.72 -6.24 5.08
CA HIS A 95 10.90 -5.51 4.62
C HIS A 95 10.83 -4.04 5.03
N CYS A 96 9.65 -3.42 4.91
CA CYS A 96 9.43 -2.01 5.18
C CYS A 96 9.09 -1.74 6.65
N LYS A 97 10.01 -1.08 7.36
CA LYS A 97 9.94 -0.85 8.81
C LYS A 97 9.16 0.40 9.22
N GLY A 98 8.97 1.34 8.30
CA GLY A 98 8.22 2.57 8.55
C GLY A 98 6.73 2.34 8.78
N ASN A 99 6.05 3.36 9.31
CA ASN A 99 4.60 3.36 9.47
C ASN A 99 3.90 3.58 8.12
N PHE A 100 2.73 2.97 7.95
CA PHE A 100 1.96 3.15 6.71
C PHE A 100 1.47 4.60 6.56
N SER A 101 1.80 5.23 5.43
CA SER A 101 1.50 6.64 5.11
C SER A 101 0.30 6.83 4.18
N GLY A 102 -0.45 5.76 3.91
CA GLY A 102 -1.67 5.77 3.11
C GLY A 102 -1.49 5.42 1.64
N ASP A 103 -0.26 5.33 1.13
CA ASP A 103 0.03 5.13 -0.29
C ASP A 103 -0.35 3.72 -0.74
N LYS A 104 -1.24 3.60 -1.71
CA LYS A 104 -1.64 2.29 -2.23
C LYS A 104 -2.03 2.34 -3.69
N PHE A 105 -1.90 1.18 -4.32
CA PHE A 105 -2.33 0.95 -5.68
C PHE A 105 -3.49 -0.02 -5.72
N HIS A 106 -4.34 0.13 -6.73
CA HIS A 106 -5.26 -0.90 -7.14
C HIS A 106 -4.89 -1.40 -8.54
N ILE A 107 -5.26 -2.65 -8.83
CA ILE A 107 -5.17 -3.22 -10.18
C ILE A 107 -6.58 -3.56 -10.62
N SER A 108 -6.98 -3.02 -11.77
CA SER A 108 -8.28 -3.24 -12.40
C SER A 108 -8.14 -4.12 -13.64
N VAL A 109 -8.75 -5.30 -13.61
CA VAL A 109 -8.82 -6.24 -14.75
C VAL A 109 -10.27 -6.60 -15.06
N LEU A 110 -10.51 -7.15 -16.24
CA LEU A 110 -11.82 -7.70 -16.59
C LEU A 110 -12.20 -8.81 -15.59
N LYS A 111 -13.41 -8.77 -15.04
CA LYS A 111 -13.87 -9.66 -13.95
C LYS A 111 -13.69 -11.14 -14.30
N GLU A 112 -14.03 -11.51 -15.52
CA GLU A 112 -13.96 -12.89 -16.03
C GLU A 112 -12.52 -13.40 -16.18
N GLN A 113 -11.54 -12.49 -16.18
CA GLN A 113 -10.11 -12.81 -16.28
C GLN A 113 -9.38 -12.75 -14.94
N MET A 114 -10.10 -12.63 -13.82
CA MET A 114 -9.51 -12.54 -12.48
C MET A 114 -8.54 -13.68 -12.14
N PRO A 115 -8.91 -14.97 -12.32
CA PRO A 115 -7.98 -16.07 -12.06
C PRO A 115 -6.71 -16.01 -12.94
N GLN A 116 -6.87 -15.66 -14.21
CA GLN A 116 -5.77 -15.55 -15.17
C GLN A 116 -4.83 -14.40 -14.82
N ALA A 117 -5.38 -13.24 -14.45
CA ALA A 117 -4.62 -12.08 -14.00
C ALA A 117 -3.87 -12.39 -12.71
N PHE A 118 -4.51 -13.04 -11.74
CA PHE A 118 -3.84 -13.45 -10.50
C PHE A 118 -2.67 -14.39 -10.80
N ASN A 119 -2.90 -15.44 -11.59
CA ASN A 119 -1.85 -16.41 -11.94
C ASN A 119 -0.71 -15.77 -12.75
N ALA A 120 -0.99 -14.74 -13.56
CA ALA A 120 0.03 -13.99 -14.28
C ALA A 120 0.93 -13.17 -13.35
N LEU A 121 0.37 -12.64 -12.26
CA LEU A 121 1.03 -11.75 -11.31
C LEU A 121 1.61 -12.47 -10.09
N SER A 122 1.18 -13.69 -9.78
CA SER A 122 1.48 -14.38 -8.52
C SER A 122 2.98 -14.52 -8.27
N GLY A 123 3.78 -14.87 -9.30
CA GLY A 123 5.24 -14.94 -9.20
C GLY A 123 5.88 -13.62 -8.75
N LEU A 124 5.36 -12.48 -9.22
CA LEU A 124 5.81 -11.14 -8.81
C LEU A 124 5.29 -10.76 -7.41
N LEU A 125 4.02 -11.03 -7.12
CA LEU A 125 3.38 -10.70 -5.83
C LEU A 125 4.01 -11.45 -4.65
N PHE A 126 4.39 -12.72 -4.87
CA PHE A 126 5.07 -13.56 -3.88
C PHE A 126 6.59 -13.49 -3.97
N SER A 127 7.15 -12.67 -4.86
CA SER A 127 8.61 -12.54 -5.00
C SER A 127 9.24 -12.13 -3.67
N GLU A 128 10.33 -12.80 -3.31
CA GLU A 128 11.21 -12.39 -2.21
C GLU A 128 11.65 -10.92 -2.40
N ASN A 129 11.84 -10.51 -3.66
CA ASN A 129 12.26 -9.17 -4.04
C ASN A 129 11.10 -8.19 -4.29
N SER A 130 9.84 -8.56 -4.04
CA SER A 130 8.73 -7.59 -4.11
C SER A 130 8.92 -6.45 -3.08
N PRO A 131 8.65 -5.17 -3.44
CA PRO A 131 8.61 -4.06 -2.49
C PRO A 131 7.31 -4.01 -1.67
N VAL A 132 6.35 -4.91 -1.95
CA VAL A 132 5.02 -4.90 -1.33
C VAL A 132 4.95 -5.98 -0.25
N ASP A 133 4.94 -5.56 1.02
CA ASP A 133 4.81 -6.48 2.16
C ASP A 133 3.36 -6.90 2.43
N LYS A 134 2.38 -6.11 1.98
CA LYS A 134 0.97 -6.40 2.20
C LYS A 134 0.18 -6.10 0.94
N TRP A 135 -0.62 -7.07 0.52
CA TRP A 135 -1.58 -6.92 -0.57
C TRP A 135 -2.81 -7.76 -0.29
N LYS A 136 -3.87 -7.51 -1.03
CA LYS A 136 -5.08 -8.33 -1.01
C LYS A 136 -5.67 -8.43 -2.40
N VAL A 137 -6.41 -9.50 -2.64
CA VAL A 137 -7.17 -9.74 -3.87
C VAL A 137 -8.60 -10.10 -3.51
N ILE A 138 -9.56 -9.70 -4.32
CA ILE A 138 -10.98 -10.03 -4.10
C ILE A 138 -11.23 -11.54 -4.20
N ASP A 139 -12.15 -12.08 -3.40
CA ASP A 139 -12.70 -13.43 -3.59
C ASP A 139 -13.99 -13.33 -4.41
N THR A 140 -13.89 -13.63 -5.71
CA THR A 140 -14.98 -13.47 -6.68
C THR A 140 -16.25 -14.27 -6.37
N GLU A 141 -16.20 -15.35 -5.59
CA GLU A 141 -17.42 -16.09 -5.21
C GLU A 141 -18.21 -15.39 -4.09
N LEU A 142 -17.57 -14.49 -3.33
CA LEU A 142 -18.23 -13.73 -2.27
C LEU A 142 -18.85 -12.41 -2.78
N VAL A 143 -18.66 -12.08 -4.06
CA VAL A 143 -18.96 -10.75 -4.63
C VAL A 143 -20.39 -10.62 -5.16
N ASP A 144 -21.19 -11.69 -5.13
CA ASP A 144 -22.53 -11.73 -5.74
C ASP A 144 -23.56 -10.72 -5.18
N HIS A 145 -23.20 -9.90 -4.17
CA HIS A 145 -24.07 -8.88 -3.59
C HIS A 145 -23.47 -7.47 -3.43
N GLN A 146 -22.23 -7.19 -3.87
CA GLN A 146 -21.62 -5.85 -3.73
C GLN A 146 -21.09 -5.28 -5.06
N PHE A 147 -21.90 -4.42 -5.67
CA PHE A 147 -21.81 -3.89 -7.04
C PHE A 147 -20.52 -3.14 -7.40
N ARG A 148 -19.67 -2.75 -6.44
CA ARG A 148 -18.51 -1.87 -6.69
C ARG A 148 -17.18 -2.59 -6.87
N LEU A 149 -16.97 -3.72 -6.19
CA LEU A 149 -15.65 -4.37 -6.12
C LEU A 149 -15.43 -5.44 -7.20
N GLY A 150 -16.49 -5.85 -7.92
CA GLY A 150 -16.38 -6.86 -8.97
C GLY A 150 -15.89 -6.33 -10.33
N ILE A 151 -16.06 -5.04 -10.61
CA ILE A 151 -15.80 -4.44 -11.93
C ILE A 151 -14.40 -3.79 -12.05
N GLY A 152 -13.70 -3.63 -10.93
CA GLY A 152 -12.41 -2.93 -10.86
C GLY A 152 -11.81 -2.95 -9.46
N ALA A 153 -10.53 -2.59 -9.37
CA ALA A 153 -9.76 -2.54 -8.13
C ALA A 153 -9.72 -3.88 -7.37
N GLN A 154 -9.64 -4.99 -8.12
CA GLN A 154 -9.70 -6.32 -7.55
C GLN A 154 -8.47 -6.68 -6.73
N PHE A 155 -7.32 -6.08 -7.04
CA PHE A 155 -6.11 -6.15 -6.21
C PHE A 155 -5.91 -4.82 -5.49
N THR A 156 -5.38 -4.87 -4.26
CA THR A 156 -4.88 -3.69 -3.54
C THR A 156 -3.47 -3.95 -3.04
N LEU A 157 -2.52 -3.07 -3.37
CA LEU A 157 -1.13 -3.14 -2.96
C LEU A 157 -0.84 -2.01 -1.98
N TYR A 158 -0.41 -2.33 -0.76
CA TYR A 158 -0.12 -1.33 0.28
C TYR A 158 1.37 -1.01 0.31
N ILE A 159 1.73 0.25 0.08
CA ILE A 159 3.12 0.69 0.09
C ILE A 159 3.43 1.35 1.43
N LYS A 160 4.53 0.91 2.05
CA LYS A 160 5.03 1.45 3.31
C LYS A 160 6.45 1.99 3.13
N PRO A 161 6.81 3.10 3.78
CA PRO A 161 8.19 3.54 3.88
C PRO A 161 9.10 2.45 4.47
N ASP A 162 10.30 2.32 3.91
CA ASP A 162 11.26 1.28 4.30
C ASP A 162 11.99 1.62 5.60
N GLN A 163 12.27 2.89 5.85
CA GLN A 163 13.08 3.33 6.98
C GLN A 163 12.27 3.40 8.29
N GLU A 164 12.92 3.15 9.42
CA GLU A 164 12.29 3.17 10.76
C GLU A 164 11.70 4.55 11.13
N ASN A 165 12.30 5.63 10.61
CA ASN A 165 11.80 7.00 10.75
C ASN A 165 10.57 7.30 9.86
N SER A 166 10.00 6.28 9.20
CA SER A 166 8.86 6.39 8.28
C SER A 166 9.13 7.25 7.03
N GLN A 167 10.37 7.35 6.58
CA GLN A 167 10.74 7.97 5.31
C GLN A 167 10.98 6.93 4.21
N TYR A 168 10.66 7.30 2.97
CA TYR A 168 10.96 6.49 1.80
C TYR A 168 12.42 6.72 1.39
N SER A 169 13.19 5.65 1.26
CA SER A 169 14.47 5.72 0.58
C SER A 169 14.28 5.81 -0.94
N VAL A 170 15.29 6.36 -1.62
CA VAL A 170 15.37 6.39 -3.08
C VAL A 170 15.26 4.97 -3.65
N PHE A 171 15.95 4.01 -3.04
CA PHE A 171 15.95 2.62 -3.50
C PHE A 171 14.55 2.01 -3.46
N LEU A 172 13.79 2.21 -2.37
CA LEU A 172 12.41 1.71 -2.29
C LEU A 172 11.50 2.39 -3.32
N LEU A 173 11.62 3.71 -3.51
CA LEU A 173 10.82 4.44 -4.50
C LEU A 173 11.08 3.94 -5.92
N HIS A 174 12.35 3.82 -6.31
CA HIS A 174 12.76 3.28 -7.60
C HIS A 174 12.26 1.83 -7.78
N LYS A 175 12.44 1.00 -6.75
CA LYS A 175 11.99 -0.39 -6.76
C LYS A 175 10.48 -0.52 -6.87
N THR A 176 9.73 0.33 -6.20
CA THR A 176 8.26 0.35 -6.27
C THR A 176 7.79 0.74 -7.67
N ARG A 177 8.38 1.79 -8.26
CA ARG A 177 8.08 2.20 -9.63
C ARG A 177 8.35 1.10 -10.64
N GLN A 178 9.54 0.50 -10.60
CA GLN A 178 9.90 -0.61 -11.48
C GLN A 178 8.97 -1.81 -11.28
N PHE A 179 8.59 -2.13 -10.04
CA PHE A 179 7.65 -3.21 -9.77
C PHE A 179 6.29 -2.97 -10.42
N ILE A 180 5.76 -1.75 -10.34
CA ILE A 180 4.49 -1.36 -10.99
C ILE A 180 4.59 -1.51 -12.51
N GLU A 181 5.69 -1.06 -13.12
CA GLU A 181 5.94 -1.20 -14.56
C GLU A 181 6.03 -2.68 -14.99
N TYR A 182 6.58 -3.56 -14.14
CA TYR A 182 6.59 -5.01 -14.36
C TYR A 182 5.18 -5.62 -14.27
N LEU A 183 4.35 -5.18 -13.32
CA LEU A 183 2.96 -5.64 -13.21
C LEU A 183 2.15 -5.25 -14.46
N GLU A 184 2.25 -3.99 -14.91
CA GLU A 184 1.64 -3.51 -16.16
C GLU A 184 2.07 -4.37 -17.36
N SER A 185 3.39 -4.54 -17.53
CA SER A 185 3.95 -5.29 -18.65
C SER A 185 3.49 -6.74 -18.64
N ARG A 186 3.49 -7.39 -17.47
CA ARG A 186 3.05 -8.78 -17.31
C ARG A 186 1.60 -8.98 -17.70
N LEU A 187 0.70 -8.09 -17.29
CA LEU A 187 -0.72 -8.19 -17.64
C LEU A 187 -0.93 -7.98 -19.15
N ALA A 188 -0.23 -7.01 -19.74
CA ALA A 188 -0.27 -6.75 -21.18
C ALA A 188 0.25 -7.95 -22.00
N GLU A 189 1.40 -8.51 -21.63
CA GLU A 189 2.01 -9.68 -22.28
C GLU A 189 1.09 -10.92 -22.23
N LYS A 190 0.31 -11.07 -21.15
CA LYS A 190 -0.66 -12.15 -20.98
C LYS A 190 -2.01 -11.86 -21.65
N GLY A 191 -2.15 -10.72 -22.31
CA GLY A 191 -3.40 -10.34 -22.99
C GLY A 191 -4.57 -10.14 -22.04
N ILE A 192 -4.31 -9.75 -20.79
CA ILE A 192 -5.36 -9.43 -19.84
C ILE A 192 -6.03 -8.12 -20.28
N ILE A 193 -7.35 -8.10 -20.25
CA ILE A 193 -8.17 -6.94 -20.60
C ILE A 193 -8.26 -6.04 -19.36
N PRO A 194 -7.97 -4.73 -19.47
CA PRO A 194 -8.21 -3.76 -18.41
C PRO A 194 -9.64 -3.79 -17.87
N GLY A 195 -9.77 -3.66 -16.55
CA GLY A 195 -11.05 -3.47 -15.87
C GLY A 195 -11.45 -2.00 -15.78
N GLN A 196 -12.52 -1.71 -15.04
CA GLN A 196 -12.91 -0.34 -14.76
C GLN A 196 -12.03 0.25 -13.65
N TYR A 197 -11.50 1.45 -13.82
CA TYR A 197 -10.81 2.15 -12.73
C TYR A 197 -11.81 2.61 -11.67
N PRO A 198 -11.47 2.52 -10.37
CA PRO A 198 -12.29 3.11 -9.34
C PRO A 198 -12.29 4.64 -9.47
N ALA A 199 -13.46 5.27 -9.36
CA ALA A 199 -13.60 6.72 -9.46
C ALA A 199 -12.81 7.52 -8.39
N SER A 200 -12.31 6.84 -7.34
CA SER A 200 -11.50 7.46 -6.29
C SER A 200 -10.01 7.54 -6.58
N ASP A 201 -9.54 6.91 -7.66
CA ASP A 201 -8.12 6.81 -7.97
C ASP A 201 -7.72 7.65 -9.19
N VAL A 202 -6.42 7.92 -9.28
CA VAL A 202 -5.76 8.54 -10.44
C VAL A 202 -4.78 7.57 -11.09
N HIS A 203 -4.56 7.71 -12.39
CA HIS A 203 -3.54 6.98 -13.12
C HIS A 203 -3.03 7.83 -14.30
N PRO A 204 -1.77 7.66 -14.74
CA PRO A 204 -1.27 8.27 -15.96
C PRO A 204 -1.78 7.50 -17.19
N GLU A 205 -1.64 8.08 -18.38
CA GLU A 205 -2.15 7.46 -19.63
C GLU A 205 -1.48 6.12 -19.97
N ASN A 206 -0.23 5.93 -19.55
CA ASN A 206 0.55 4.72 -19.81
C ASN A 206 0.24 3.56 -18.85
N TRP A 207 -0.48 3.79 -17.75
CA TRP A 207 -0.99 2.70 -16.91
C TRP A 207 -2.34 2.26 -17.44
N LYS A 208 -2.44 0.97 -17.79
CA LYS A 208 -3.63 0.34 -18.35
C LYS A 208 -4.37 -0.52 -17.32
N TYR A 209 -3.74 -0.86 -16.20
CA TYR A 209 -4.35 -1.67 -15.15
C TYR A 209 -4.24 -1.03 -13.77
N LEU A 210 -3.13 -0.34 -13.48
CA LEU A 210 -2.87 0.25 -12.18
C LEU A 210 -3.48 1.63 -12.01
N SER A 211 -3.98 1.88 -10.81
CA SER A 211 -4.44 3.19 -10.34
C SER A 211 -3.98 3.42 -8.90
N TYR A 212 -3.91 4.68 -8.49
CA TYR A 212 -3.35 5.09 -7.21
C TYR A 212 -4.34 5.95 -6.42
N ARG A 213 -4.30 5.79 -5.09
CA ARG A 213 -4.77 6.82 -4.16
C ARG A 213 -4.02 6.77 -2.84
N ASN A 214 -4.07 7.87 -2.08
CA ASN A 214 -3.63 7.90 -0.69
C ASN A 214 -4.83 7.83 0.26
N GLU A 215 -4.94 6.79 1.09
CA GLU A 215 -6.12 6.62 1.95
C GLU A 215 -6.21 7.54 3.17
N LEU A 216 -5.12 8.26 3.51
CA LEU A 216 -5.15 9.26 4.60
C LEU A 216 -5.61 10.63 4.11
N ARG A 217 -5.57 10.87 2.79
CA ARG A 217 -5.87 12.16 2.16
C ARG A 217 -6.95 12.06 1.07
N SER A 218 -7.57 10.88 0.94
CA SER A 218 -8.58 10.62 -0.08
C SER A 218 -9.61 9.58 0.40
N GLY A 219 -10.87 9.87 0.11
CA GLY A 219 -12.01 8.98 0.33
C GLY A 219 -12.16 7.91 -0.75
N ARG A 220 -13.14 7.03 -0.55
CA ARG A 220 -13.45 5.96 -1.51
C ARG A 220 -14.38 6.43 -2.62
N ASP A 221 -15.18 7.48 -2.43
CA ASP A 221 -16.27 7.80 -3.34
C ASP A 221 -15.80 8.50 -4.62
N GLY A 222 -14.73 9.30 -4.51
CA GLY A 222 -14.10 9.95 -5.65
C GLY A 222 -14.87 11.18 -6.10
N ASP A 223 -14.21 12.33 -6.03
CA ASP A 223 -14.69 13.58 -6.60
C ASP A 223 -13.54 14.28 -7.34
N GLU A 224 -13.87 15.24 -8.21
CA GLU A 224 -12.88 15.89 -9.07
C GLU A 224 -11.79 16.62 -8.27
N MET A 225 -12.14 17.20 -7.12
CA MET A 225 -11.20 17.91 -6.25
C MET A 225 -10.20 16.93 -5.61
N GLN A 226 -10.68 15.77 -5.16
CA GLN A 226 -9.87 14.67 -4.69
C GLN A 226 -8.93 14.18 -5.78
N LEU A 227 -9.42 13.98 -7.01
CA LEU A 227 -8.57 13.53 -8.12
C LEU A 227 -7.47 14.53 -8.44
N GLN A 228 -7.76 15.83 -8.40
CA GLN A 228 -6.74 16.86 -8.59
C GLN A 228 -5.68 16.82 -7.48
N ALA A 229 -6.10 16.74 -6.21
CA ALA A 229 -5.19 16.62 -5.07
C ALA A 229 -4.32 15.35 -5.15
N LEU A 230 -4.89 14.22 -5.58
CA LEU A 230 -4.16 12.97 -5.77
C LEU A 230 -3.10 13.05 -6.87
N ARG A 231 -3.34 13.79 -7.95
CA ARG A 231 -2.33 14.04 -9.02
C ARG A 231 -1.14 14.86 -8.50
N GLU A 232 -1.34 15.65 -7.46
CA GLU A 232 -0.32 16.49 -6.85
C GLU A 232 0.46 15.78 -5.72
N GLU A 233 0.03 14.59 -5.31
CA GLU A 233 0.72 13.80 -4.29
C GLU A 233 2.18 13.55 -4.69
N PRO A 234 3.17 13.89 -3.84
CA PRO A 234 4.58 13.77 -4.19
C PRO A 234 4.96 12.30 -4.44
N PHE A 235 4.37 11.34 -3.71
CA PHE A 235 4.57 9.92 -3.96
C PHE A 235 4.09 9.54 -5.38
N TYR A 236 2.85 9.90 -5.74
CA TYR A 236 2.30 9.61 -7.06
C TYR A 236 3.14 10.20 -8.19
N ARG A 237 3.57 11.46 -8.04
CA ARG A 237 4.42 12.14 -9.01
C ARG A 237 5.77 11.45 -9.18
N LEU A 238 6.39 10.94 -8.11
CA LEU A 238 7.64 10.17 -8.22
C LEU A 238 7.46 8.84 -8.99
N MET A 239 6.27 8.25 -8.93
CA MET A 239 5.95 7.01 -9.64
C MET A 239 5.65 7.21 -11.13
N THR A 240 5.31 8.44 -11.55
CA THR A 240 4.70 8.69 -12.86
C THR A 240 5.46 9.68 -13.75
N LEU A 241 6.28 10.58 -13.17
CA LEU A 241 7.08 11.57 -13.93
C LEU A 241 8.41 11.04 -14.45
#